data_AF-A0A3N7EVM8-F1
#
_entry.id   AF-A0A3N7EVM8-F1
#
_cell.length_a   1.000
_cell.length_b   1.000
_cell.length_c   1.000
_cell.angle_alpha   90.00
_cell.angle_beta   90.00
_cell.angle_gamma   90.00
#
_symmetry.space_group_name_H-M   'P 1'
#
loop_
_entity.id
_entity.type
_entity.pdbx_description
1 polymer ?
#
loop_
_entity_poly.entity_id
_entity_poly.type
_entity_poly.pdbx_seq_one_letter_code
_entity_poly.pdbx_strand_id
1 'polypeptide(L)' 'MIADGEAQYNKWRHPDPYIVPWAPGGSKFTRNPTPPEGIEIVYNYGREDND' A
#
# COMPACT_ATOMS: atom_id res chain seq x y z
N MET A 1 34.38 7.30 3.35
CA MET A 1 33.96 6.03 2.68
C MET A 1 32.45 5.85 2.67
N ILE A 2 31.75 5.67 3.81
CA ILE A 2 30.27 5.54 3.80
C ILE A 2 29.60 6.84 3.36
N ALA A 3 29.98 7.97 3.97
CA ALA A 3 29.40 9.29 3.64
C ALA A 3 29.60 9.68 2.16
N ASP A 4 30.77 9.41 1.58
CA ASP A 4 31.05 9.70 0.18
C ASP A 4 30.21 8.82 -0.76
N GLY A 5 29.98 7.55 -0.38
CA GLY A 5 29.12 6.63 -1.11
C GLY A 5 27.66 7.07 -1.10
N GLU A 6 27.13 7.48 0.06
CA GLU A 6 25.78 8.02 0.18
C GLU A 6 25.60 9.31 -0.62
N ALA A 7 26.61 10.19 -0.64
CA ALA A 7 26.59 11.41 -1.44
C ALA A 7 26.50 11.11 -2.96
N GLN A 8 27.26 10.13 -3.44
CA GLN A 8 27.19 9.70 -4.84
C GLN A 8 25.85 9.04 -5.16
N TYR A 9 25.36 8.14 -4.30
CA TYR A 9 24.04 7.51 -4.45
C TYR A 9 22.96 8.58 -4.56
N ASN A 10 22.92 9.54 -3.63
CA ASN A 10 21.92 10.60 -3.59
C ASN A 10 21.94 11.50 -4.85
N LYS A 11 23.13 11.79 -5.40
CA LYS A 11 23.30 12.58 -6.62
C LYS A 11 22.70 11.91 -7.85
N TRP A 12 22.77 10.59 -7.94
CA TRP A 12 22.42 9.82 -9.13
C TRP A 12 21.16 8.96 -8.96
N ARG A 13 20.31 9.27 -7.98
CA ARG A 13 19.03 8.57 -7.82
C ARG A 13 18.12 8.83 -9.00
N HIS A 14 17.43 7.79 -9.43
CA HIS A 14 16.40 7.93 -10.44
C HIS A 14 15.19 8.68 -9.82
N PRO A 15 14.58 9.64 -10.53
CA PRO A 15 13.41 10.37 -10.05
C PRO A 15 12.18 9.48 -9.77
N ASP A 16 12.02 8.37 -10.51
CA ASP A 16 10.88 7.45 -10.36
C ASP A 16 11.36 6.00 -10.13
N PRO A 17 11.90 5.68 -8.94
CA PRO A 17 12.47 4.37 -8.68
C PRO A 17 11.41 3.26 -8.84
N TYR A 18 11.84 2.09 -9.30
CA TYR A 18 10.94 0.93 -9.32
C TYR A 18 10.54 0.56 -7.89
N ILE A 19 9.24 0.67 -7.60
CA ILE A 19 8.66 0.26 -6.33
C ILE A 19 7.76 -0.95 -6.57
N VAL A 20 7.96 -2.00 -5.79
CA VAL A 20 7.14 -3.20 -5.89
C VAL A 20 5.67 -2.85 -5.58
N PRO A 21 4.69 -3.44 -6.30
CA PRO A 21 3.30 -2.96 -6.24
C PRO A 21 2.69 -2.88 -4.84
N TRP A 22 3.07 -3.75 -3.91
CA TRP A 22 2.49 -3.83 -2.56
C TRP A 22 3.27 -3.05 -1.50
N ALA A 23 4.42 -2.45 -1.81
CA ALA A 23 5.16 -1.61 -0.87
C ALA A 23 4.63 -0.17 -0.87
N PRO A 24 4.92 0.64 0.15
CA PRO A 24 4.59 2.07 0.15
C PRO A 24 5.12 2.76 -1.13
N GLY A 25 4.27 3.52 -1.80
CA GLY A 25 4.56 4.13 -3.11
C GLY A 25 4.33 3.20 -4.31
N GLY A 26 4.02 1.92 -4.07
CA GLY A 26 3.65 0.95 -5.09
C GLY A 26 2.19 1.08 -5.54
N SER A 27 1.91 0.65 -6.77
CA SER A 27 0.60 0.80 -7.42
C SER A 27 -0.57 0.05 -6.77
N LYS A 28 -0.31 -0.85 -5.82
CA LYS A 28 -1.31 -1.70 -5.15
C LYS A 28 -1.26 -1.62 -3.62
N PHE A 29 -0.49 -0.69 -3.05
CA PHE A 29 -0.28 -0.58 -1.59
C PHE A 29 -1.60 -0.53 -0.80
N THR A 30 -2.54 0.32 -1.20
CA THR A 30 -3.85 0.51 -0.54
C THR A 30 -5.00 -0.04 -1.38
N ARG A 31 -4.76 -1.06 -2.21
CA ARG A 31 -5.80 -1.59 -3.12
C ARG A 31 -6.92 -2.32 -2.38
N ASN A 32 -6.60 -3.03 -1.30
CA ASN A 32 -7.56 -3.76 -0.49
C ASN A 32 -7.12 -3.79 0.99
N PRO A 33 -7.21 -2.66 1.72
CA PRO A 33 -6.87 -2.64 3.13
C PRO A 33 -7.87 -3.50 3.93
N THR A 34 -7.41 -4.03 5.06
CA THR A 34 -8.32 -4.68 6.02
C THR A 34 -9.35 -3.66 6.49
N PRO A 35 -10.65 -4.03 6.57
CA PRO A 35 -11.68 -3.15 7.11
C PRO A 35 -11.28 -2.60 8.49
N PRO A 36 -11.53 -1.31 8.77
CA PRO A 36 -11.36 -0.74 10.10
C PRO A 36 -12.15 -1.50 11.17
N GLU A 37 -11.63 -1.50 12.39
CA GLU A 37 -12.37 -2.02 13.55
C GLU A 37 -13.71 -1.27 13.72
N GLY A 38 -14.78 -2.02 14.01
CA GLY A 38 -16.13 -1.46 14.15
C GLY A 38 -16.95 -1.37 12.86
N ILE A 39 -16.43 -1.85 11.74
CA ILE A 39 -17.17 -1.97 10.48
C ILE A 39 -17.42 -3.46 10.18
N GLU A 40 -18.68 -3.81 9.92
CA GLU A 40 -19.10 -5.16 9.56
C GLU A 40 -19.54 -5.21 8.09
N ILE A 41 -19.21 -6.31 7.41
CA ILE A 41 -19.68 -6.58 6.05
C ILE A 41 -20.96 -7.42 6.15
N VAL A 42 -22.11 -6.81 5.85
CA VAL A 42 -23.40 -7.51 5.79
C VAL A 42 -23.55 -8.17 4.42
N TYR A 43 -23.55 -9.49 4.36
CA TYR A 43 -23.63 -10.25 3.10
C TYR A 43 -25.06 -10.50 2.61
N ASN A 44 -26.05 -10.39 3.49
CA ASN A 44 -27.47 -10.68 3.23
C ASN A 44 -28.36 -9.44 3.37
N TYR A 45 -27.83 -8.25 3.14
CA TYR A 45 -28.57 -6.99 3.28
C TYR A 45 -29.92 -7.02 2.55
N GLY A 46 -31.01 -6.77 3.28
CA GLY A 46 -32.38 -6.81 2.73
C GLY A 46 -32.98 -8.22 2.52
N ARG A 47 -32.26 -9.27 2.92
CA ARG A 47 -32.76 -10.65 3.04
C ARG A 47 -32.65 -11.18 4.46
N GLU A 48 -32.51 -10.28 5.42
CA GLU A 48 -32.30 -10.59 6.84
C GLU A 48 -33.40 -11.51 7.42
N ASP A 49 -34.65 -11.31 6.97
CA ASP A 49 -35.84 -12.01 7.50
C ASP A 49 -36.38 -13.14 6.61
N ASN A 50 -35.72 -13.49 5.50
CA ASN A 50 -36.25 -14.42 4.49
C ASN A 50 -35.42 -15.72 4.34
N ASP A 51 -34.97 -16.29 5.45
CA ASP A 51 -34.27 -17.59 5.47
C ASP A 51 -35.24 -18.78 5.44
#